data_AF-A0A7Y0Q2B9-F1
#
_entry.id   AF-A0A7Y0Q2B9-F1
#
_cell.length_a   1.000
_cell.length_b   1.000
_cell.length_c   1.000
_cell.angle_alpha   90.00
_cell.angle_beta   90.00
_cell.angle_gamma   90.00
#
_symmetry.space_group_name_H-M   'P 1'
#
loop_
_entity.id
_entity.type
_entity.pdbx_description
1 polymer ?
#
loop_
_entity_poly.entity_id
_entity_poly.type
_entity_poly.pdbx_seq_one_letter_code
_entity_poly.pdbx_strand_id
1 'polypeptide(L)'
;MSGRKRRQHIAIWLMLGVTILAGATTREGGRASALRRFLAVDNASGRSVFTVVTDASTTLPRPELLTAGHQVRVYGVKSGRTIRARRIEIID
;
A
#
# COMPACT_ATOMS: atom_id res chain seq x y z
N MET A 1 29.81 1.99 -0.25
CA MET A 1 28.95 1.45 -1.33
C MET A 1 27.53 1.97 -1.15
N SER A 2 27.15 3.01 -1.89
CA SER A 2 25.79 3.57 -1.83
C SER A 2 24.84 2.67 -2.63
N GLY A 3 24.17 1.75 -1.93
CA GLY A 3 23.15 0.89 -2.51
C GLY A 3 21.95 1.73 -2.93
N ARG A 4 21.96 2.21 -4.16
CA ARG A 4 20.83 2.91 -4.79
C ARG A 4 19.66 1.93 -4.80
N LYS A 5 18.79 1.97 -3.79
CA LYS A 5 17.57 1.15 -3.71
C LYS A 5 16.81 1.34 -5.02
N ARG A 6 16.86 0.32 -5.89
CA ARG A 6 16.29 0.33 -7.23
C ARG A 6 14.78 0.51 -7.06
N ARG A 7 14.30 1.74 -7.25
CA ARG A 7 12.87 2.06 -7.22
C ARG A 7 12.26 1.45 -8.47
N GLN A 8 11.45 0.41 -8.31
CA GLN A 8 10.80 -0.29 -9.42
C GLN A 8 9.32 0.06 -9.41
N HIS A 9 8.80 0.52 -10.56
CA HIS A 9 7.36 0.64 -10.77
C HIS A 9 6.79 -0.76 -10.97
N ILE A 10 5.74 -1.08 -10.21
CA ILE A 10 5.18 -2.43 -10.16
C ILE A 10 3.65 -2.38 -10.11
N ALA A 11 3.04 -3.45 -10.59
CA ALA A 11 1.68 -3.85 -10.25
C ALA A 11 1.76 -5.24 -9.60
N ILE A 12 1.34 -5.37 -8.34
CA ILE A 12 1.35 -6.65 -7.62
C ILE A 12 -0.04 -6.94 -7.08
N TRP A 13 -0.44 -8.20 -7.21
CA TRP A 13 -1.67 -8.76 -6.62
C TRP A 13 -1.38 -9.22 -5.20
N LEU A 14 -2.12 -8.69 -4.23
CA LEU A 14 -1.89 -8.91 -2.82
C LEU A 14 -3.22 -9.19 -2.11
N MET A 15 -3.19 -9.96 -1.02
CA MET A 15 -4.28 -10.08 -0.06
C MET A 15 -3.90 -9.29 1.18
N LEU A 16 -4.80 -8.42 1.64
CA LEU A 16 -4.60 -7.64 2.85
C LEU A 16 -4.62 -8.59 4.06
N GLY A 17 -3.49 -8.71 4.76
CA GLY A 17 -3.34 -9.65 5.88
C GLY A 17 -3.73 -9.05 7.23
N VAL A 18 -3.29 -7.83 7.52
CA VAL A 18 -3.67 -7.08 8.73
C VAL A 18 -3.75 -5.59 8.41
N THR A 19 -4.90 -4.98 8.70
CA THR A 19 -5.11 -3.52 8.63
C THR A 19 -4.56 -2.87 9.91
N ILE A 20 -3.24 -2.78 10.09
CA ILE A 20 -2.70 -1.97 11.21
C ILE A 20 -2.75 -0.50 10.82
N LEU A 21 -3.85 0.14 11.21
CA LEU A 21 -4.22 1.53 11.02
C LEU A 21 -3.34 2.48 11.85
N ALA A 22 -2.02 2.54 11.58
CA ALA A 22 -1.25 3.70 11.97
C ALA A 22 -1.62 4.85 11.01
N GLY A 23 -2.74 5.51 11.29
CA GLY A 23 -3.19 6.71 10.61
C GLY A 23 -2.55 7.93 11.25
N ALA A 24 -1.52 8.49 10.62
CA ALA A 24 -1.06 9.82 10.97
C ALA A 24 -1.80 10.82 10.08
N THR A 25 -2.56 11.72 10.69
CA THR A 25 -3.09 12.91 10.01
C THR A 25 -1.96 13.93 9.96
N THR A 26 -1.23 13.97 8.85
CA THR A 26 -0.29 15.07 8.62
C THR A 26 -1.09 16.25 8.06
N ARG A 27 -1.21 17.34 8.84
CA ARG A 27 -1.71 18.62 8.34
C ARG A 27 -0.58 19.30 7.58
N GLU A 28 -0.55 19.14 6.27
CA GLU A 28 0.19 20.03 5.36
C GLU A 28 -0.84 20.89 4.62
N GLY A 29 -0.75 22.22 4.75
CA GLY A 29 -1.56 23.15 3.96
C GLY A 29 -3.08 23.07 4.16
N GLY A 30 -3.58 22.62 5.31
CA GLY A 30 -5.01 22.63 5.62
C GLY A 30 -5.84 21.44 5.10
N ARG A 31 -5.25 20.51 4.35
CA ARG A 31 -5.89 19.22 4.01
C ARG A 31 -5.35 18.11 4.90
N ALA A 32 -6.24 17.40 5.59
CA ALA A 32 -5.88 16.20 6.33
C ALA A 32 -5.49 15.09 5.34
N SER A 33 -4.19 14.82 5.22
CA SER A 33 -3.69 13.65 4.48
C SER A 33 -3.54 12.50 5.47
N ALA A 34 -4.36 11.46 5.33
CA ALA A 34 -4.22 10.24 6.11
C ALA A 34 -3.17 9.34 5.46
N LEU A 35 -1.94 9.39 5.96
CA LEU A 35 -0.95 8.35 5.66
C LEU A 35 -1.44 7.04 6.30
N ARG A 36 -1.64 6.00 5.49
CA ARG A 36 -2.02 4.66 5.99
C ARG A 36 -0.97 3.63 5.60
N ARG A 37 -0.79 2.64 6.46
CA ARG A 37 0.09 1.50 6.22
C ARG A 37 -0.70 0.21 6.39
N PHE A 38 -0.46 -0.76 5.51
CA PHE A 38 -1.11 -2.06 5.52
C PHE A 38 -0.06 -3.15 5.39
N LEU A 39 -0.28 -4.28 6.07
CA LEU A 39 0.45 -5.50 5.76
C LEU A 39 -0.37 -6.32 4.76
N ALA A 40 0.27 -6.70 3.66
CA ALA A 40 -0.35 -7.48 2.61
C ALA A 40 0.54 -8.66 2.23
N VAL A 41 -0.06 -9.81 2.03
CA VAL A 41 0.60 -11.04 1.58
C VAL A 41 0.46 -11.13 0.07
N ASP A 42 1.51 -11.55 -0.62
CA ASP A 42 1.44 -11.83 -2.05
C ASP A 42 0.56 -13.05 -2.34
N ASN A 43 -0.47 -12.87 -3.16
CA ASN A 43 -1.42 -13.92 -3.51
C ASN A 43 -0.79 -15.03 -4.35
N ALA A 44 0.23 -14.72 -5.15
CA ALA A 44 0.85 -15.70 -6.02
C ALA A 44 1.76 -16.65 -5.22
N SER A 45 2.56 -16.11 -4.29
CA SER A 45 3.53 -16.91 -3.53
C SER A 45 3.07 -17.35 -2.15
N GLY A 46 2.10 -16.65 -1.54
CA GLY A 46 1.65 -16.86 -0.16
C GLY A 46 2.72 -16.66 0.93
N ARG A 47 3.96 -16.34 0.54
CA ARG A 47 5.15 -16.36 1.41
C ARG A 47 5.76 -14.99 1.63
N SER A 48 5.44 -14.03 0.75
CA SER A 48 6.00 -12.67 0.81
C SER A 48 5.04 -11.72 1.49
N VAL A 49 5.47 -11.12 2.61
CA VAL A 49 4.75 -10.03 3.28
C VAL A 49 5.32 -8.67 2.83
N PHE A 50 4.44 -7.79 2.40
CA PHE A 50 4.72 -6.42 1.98
C PHE A 50 4.06 -5.40 2.90
N THR A 51 4.75 -4.29 3.14
CA THR A 51 4.18 -3.08 3.72
C THR A 51 3.70 -2.18 2.59
N VAL A 52 2.39 -2.01 2.46
CA VAL A 52 1.79 -1.05 1.52
C VAL A 52 1.60 0.28 2.24
N VAL A 53 2.06 1.37 1.64
CA VAL A 53 1.95 2.72 2.18
C VAL A 53 1.12 3.56 1.22
N THR A 54 0.10 4.23 1.74
CA THR A 54 -0.74 5.18 1.01
C THR A 54 -0.62 6.57 1.62
N ASP A 55 -0.80 7.59 0.79
CA ASP A 55 -0.88 9.00 1.17
C ASP A 55 -2.09 9.66 0.50
N ALA A 56 -2.31 10.97 0.69
CA ALA A 56 -3.40 11.70 0.05
C ALA A 56 -3.39 11.67 -1.48
N SER A 57 -2.26 11.33 -2.12
CA SER A 57 -2.18 11.22 -3.58
C SER A 57 -2.55 9.82 -4.09
N THR A 58 -2.73 8.85 -3.20
CA THR A 58 -3.10 7.48 -3.57
C THR A 58 -4.57 7.43 -3.99
N THR A 59 -4.83 7.00 -5.23
CA THR A 59 -6.19 6.73 -5.70
C THR A 59 -6.73 5.45 -5.07
N LEU A 60 -7.84 5.56 -4.33
CA LEU A 60 -8.55 4.46 -3.71
C LEU A 60 -10.02 4.47 -4.19
N PRO A 61 -10.59 3.34 -4.64
CA PRO A 61 -11.98 3.29 -5.09
C PRO A 61 -12.95 3.63 -3.95
N ARG A 62 -12.70 3.12 -2.74
CA ARG A 62 -13.39 3.49 -1.48
C ARG A 62 -12.43 3.27 -0.29
N PRO A 63 -11.91 4.33 0.36
CA PRO A 63 -10.89 4.19 1.41
C PRO A 63 -11.36 3.44 2.67
N GLU A 64 -12.66 3.41 2.89
CA GLU A 64 -13.34 2.74 4.00
C GLU A 64 -13.44 1.22 3.82
N LEU A 65 -13.22 0.70 2.61
CA LEU A 65 -13.36 -0.73 2.28
C LEU A 65 -12.04 -1.52 2.33
N LEU A 66 -10.91 -0.91 2.67
CA LEU A 66 -9.64 -1.64 2.80
C LEU A 66 -9.58 -2.37 4.15
N THR A 67 -10.29 -3.49 4.24
CA THR A 67 -10.29 -4.38 5.41
C THR A 67 -9.41 -5.61 5.17
N ALA A 68 -9.01 -6.29 6.25
CA ALA A 68 -8.25 -7.52 6.15
C ALA A 68 -9.07 -8.59 5.43
N GLY A 69 -8.42 -9.41 4.60
CA GLY A 69 -9.06 -10.44 3.78
C GLY A 69 -9.38 -10.02 2.34
N HIS A 70 -9.47 -8.73 2.02
CA HIS A 70 -9.70 -8.31 0.64
C HIS A 70 -8.48 -8.59 -0.25
N GLN A 71 -8.77 -9.08 -1.46
CA GLN A 71 -7.79 -9.11 -2.54
C GLN A 71 -7.73 -7.76 -3.22
N VAL A 72 -6.51 -7.25 -3.37
CA VAL A 72 -6.25 -5.95 -3.96
C VAL A 72 -5.14 -6.03 -4.99
N ARG A 73 -5.24 -5.18 -6.01
CA ARG A 73 -4.13 -4.89 -6.92
C ARG A 73 -3.50 -3.57 -6.51
N VAL A 74 -2.21 -3.59 -6.18
CA VAL A 74 -1.48 -2.39 -5.77
C VAL A 74 -0.54 -1.96 -6.89
N TYR A 75 -0.76 -0.74 -7.36
CA TYR A 75 0.09 -0.06 -8.33
C TYR A 75 0.95 0.96 -7.60
N GLY A 76 2.27 0.92 -7.80
CA GLY A 76 3.14 1.81 -7.05
C GLY A 76 4.61 1.61 -7.30
N VAL A 77 5.41 2.13 -6.37
CA VAL A 77 6.87 2.00 -6.38
C VAL A 77 7.31 1.06 -5.26
N LYS A 78 7.97 -0.03 -5.64
CA LYS A 78 8.57 -0.99 -4.72
C LYS A 78 9.96 -0.53 -4.28
N SER A 79 10.24 -0.72 -2.99
CA SER A 79 11.56 -0.55 -2.39
C SER A 79 11.72 -1.59 -1.29
N GLY A 80 12.39 -2.70 -1.61
CA GLY A 80 12.46 -3.87 -0.72
C GLY A 80 11.08 -4.50 -0.49
N ARG A 81 10.68 -4.62 0.78
CA ARG A 81 9.34 -5.10 1.20
C ARG A 81 8.30 -3.98 1.31
N THR A 82 8.64 -2.74 0.97
CA THR A 82 7.71 -1.62 1.01
C THR A 82 7.21 -1.26 -0.38
N ILE A 83 5.91 -1.03 -0.52
CA ILE A 83 5.26 -0.54 -1.73
C ILE A 83 4.62 0.81 -1.39
N ARG A 84 5.09 1.88 -2.04
CA ARG A 84 4.40 3.18 -2.01
C ARG A 84 3.34 3.16 -3.09
N ALA A 85 2.08 3.00 -2.68
CA ALA A 85 0.96 2.91 -3.58
C ALA A 85 0.68 4.26 -4.25
N ARG A 86 0.29 4.20 -5.52
CA ARG A 86 -0.28 5.31 -6.29
C ARG A 86 -1.74 5.05 -6.58
N ARG A 87 -2.11 3.79 -6.75
CA ARG A 87 -3.48 3.32 -6.95
C ARG A 87 -3.63 1.95 -6.32
N ILE A 88 -4.76 1.72 -5.67
CA ILE A 88 -5.17 0.40 -5.20
C ILE A 88 -6.52 0.09 -5.83
N GLU A 89 -6.68 -1.12 -6.35
CA GLU A 89 -7.96 -1.64 -6.83
C GLU A 89 -8.38 -2.82 -5.96
N ILE A 90 -9.66 -2.91 -5.65
CA ILE A 90 -10.24 -4.12 -5.06
C ILE A 90 -10.56 -5.06 -6.22
N ILE A 91 -10.20 -6.33 -6.08
CA ILE A 91 -10.32 -7.30 -7.18
C ILE A 91 -11.61 -8.12 -7.10
N ASP A 92 -12.13 -8.35 -5.90
CA ASP A 92 -13.28 -9.22 -5.56
C ASP A 92 -13.22 -10.64 -6.15
#